data_AF-A0A7V1PYD6-F1
#
_entry.id   AF-A0A7V1PYD6-F1
#
_cell.length_a   1.000
_cell.length_b   1.000
_cell.length_c   1.000
_cell.angle_alpha   90.00
_cell.angle_beta   90.00
_cell.angle_gamma   90.00
#
_symmetry.space_group_name_H-M   'P 1'
#
loop_
_entity.id
_entity.type
_entity.pdbx_description
1 polymer ?
#
loop_
_entity_poly.entity_id
_entity_poly.type
_entity_poly.pdbx_seq_one_letter_code
_entity_poly.pdbx_strand_id
1 'polypeptide(L)' 'MDFNDEELERYSRHIILKEVGIEGQTKIRQSKILI' A
#
# COMPACT_ATOMS: atom_id res chain seq x y z
N MET A 1 -3.70 -3.88 11.33
CA MET A 1 -2.59 -4.74 10.89
C MET A 1 -1.74 -3.88 10.00
N ASP A 2 -0.68 -3.37 10.62
CA ASP A 2 0.33 -2.58 9.95
C ASP A 2 1.08 -3.46 8.94
N PHE A 3 1.67 -2.83 7.92
CA PHE A 3 2.52 -3.54 6.96
C PHE A 3 3.69 -4.20 7.69
N ASN A 4 4.05 -5.42 7.30
CA ASN A 4 5.30 -6.02 7.76
C ASN A 4 6.51 -5.40 7.00
N ASP A 5 7.73 -5.70 7.46
CA ASP A 5 8.95 -5.11 6.89
C ASP A 5 9.12 -5.42 5.39
N GLU A 6 8.77 -6.64 4.96
CA GLU A 6 8.82 -7.04 3.55
C GLU A 6 7.80 -6.27 2.69
N GLU A 7 6.60 -6.03 3.22
CA GLU A 7 5.57 -5.24 2.57
C GLU A 7 5.95 -3.76 2.48
N LEU A 8 6.60 -3.22 3.51
CA LEU A 8 7.13 -1.85 3.50
C LEU A 8 8.21 -1.68 2.43
N GLU A 9 9.14 -2.64 2.33
CA GLU A 9 10.14 -2.64 1.27
C GLU A 9 9.50 -2.75 -0.12
N ARG A 10 8.56 -3.70 -0.29
CA ARG A 10 7.84 -3.95 -1.54
C ARG A 10 7.02 -2.75 -2.01
N TYR A 11 6.34 -2.05 -1.11
CA TYR A 11 5.44 -0.93 -1.43
C TYR A 11 6.07 0.45 -1.21
N SER A 12 7.36 0.52 -0.86
CA SER A 12 8.12 1.75 -0.61
C SER A 12 7.89 2.83 -1.68
N ARG A 13 7.93 2.44 -2.96
CA ARG A 13 7.73 3.35 -4.09
C ARG A 13 6.32 3.95 -4.18
N HIS A 14 5.29 3.27 -3.69
CA HIS A 14 3.94 3.82 -3.65
C HIS A 14 3.70 4.63 -2.38
N ILE A 15 4.24 4.18 -1.25
CA ILE A 15 4.09 4.85 0.04
C ILE A 15 4.72 6.26 0.01
N ILE A 16 5.82 6.46 -0.73
CA ILE A 16 6.47 7.77 -0.84
C ILE A 16 5.71 8.78 -1.73
N LEU A 17 4.79 8.32 -2.56
CA LEU A 17 4.00 9.20 -3.43
C LEU A 17 3.02 10.00 -2.57
N LYS A 18 3.05 11.33 -2.72
CA LYS A 18 2.22 12.25 -1.92
C LYS A 18 0.73 11.95 -2.08
N GLU A 19 0.31 11.56 -3.27
CA GLU A 19 -1.06 11.23 -3.62
C GLU A 19 -1.51 9.83 -3.16
N VAL A 20 -0.59 8.91 -2.84
CA VAL A 20 -0.92 7.55 -2.40
C VAL A 20 -0.71 7.41 -0.90
N GLY A 21 0.51 7.60 -0.41
CA GLY A 21 0.85 7.43 1.00
C GLY A 21 0.56 6.02 1.54
N ILE A 22 0.69 5.87 2.86
CA ILE A 22 0.34 4.63 3.58
C ILE A 22 -1.16 4.35 3.46
N GLU A 23 -2.00 5.39 3.49
CA GLU A 23 -3.46 5.24 3.45
C GLU A 23 -3.94 4.68 2.10
N GLY A 24 -3.46 5.24 0.98
CA GLY A 24 -3.80 4.77 -0.36
C GLY A 24 -3.33 3.34 -0.59
N GLN A 25 -2.10 3.01 -0.16
CA GLN A 25 -1.59 1.65 -0.25
C GLN A 25 -2.41 0.66 0.59
N THR A 26 -2.89 1.08 1.76
CA THR A 26 -3.78 0.26 2.61
C THR A 26 -5.11 -0.02 1.92
N LYS A 27 -5.72 0.99 1.29
CA LYS A 27 -6.97 0.84 0.53
C LYS A 27 -6.81 -0.15 -0.62
N ILE A 28 -5.71 -0.05 -1.38
CA ILE A 28 -5.41 -0.99 -2.48
C ILE A 28 -5.27 -2.41 -1.94
N ARG A 29 -4.51 -2.60 -0.84
CA ARG A 29 -4.31 -3.92 -0.23
C ARG A 29 -5.62 -4.59 0.22
N GLN A 30 -6.59 -3.81 0.69
CA GLN A 30 -7.89 -4.31 1.15
C GLN A 30 -8.93 -4.43 0.03
N SER A 31 -8.65 -3.89 -1.15
CA SER A 31 -9.58 -3.88 -2.26
C SER A 31 -9.74 -5.26 -2.89
N LYS A 32 -10.92 -5.51 -3.44
CA LYS A 32 -11.22 -6.69 -4.27
C LYS A 32 -11.65 -6.20 -5.65
N ILE A 33 -10.97 -6.68 -6.69
CA ILE A 33 -11.23 -6.29 -8.08
C ILE A 33 -11.89 -7.48 -8.78
N LEU A 34 -13.04 -7.24 -9.42
CA LEU A 34 -13.68 -8.19 -10.33
C LEU A 34 -13.24 -7.84 -11.75
N ILE A 35 -12.80 -8.84 -12.51
CA ILE A 35 -12.32 -8.72 -13.89
C ILE A 35 -13.20 -9.59 -14.78
#